data_AF-A0A5N9AW27-F1
#
_entry.id   AF-A0A5N9AW27-F1
#
_cell.length_a   1.000
_cell.length_b   1.000
_cell.length_c   1.000
_cell.angle_alpha   90.00
_cell.angle_beta   90.00
_cell.angle_gamma   90.00
#
_symmetry.space_group_name_H-M   'P 1'
#
loop_
_entity.id
_entity.type
_entity.pdbx_description
1 polymer ?
#
loop_
_entity_poly.entity_id
_entity_poly.type
_entity_poly.pdbx_seq_one_letter_code
_entity_poly.pdbx_strand_id
1 'polypeptide(L)'
;MTGEKSLSELLSPAMRVEKPTPTWQKAITYFSPEQGWILLILLILAFFSVASVIDTANWVETPGLYWVIILASLTGQLFSRIRLPSLLIHPLSVTIGLLASLVSVTSLIKGVSFNEKIWEVCLRLDHWYEIASGEGMNTDLLPYSALILFLAWLMSYTGTWWAYRHSNIWLPIVVAGVAILTSLSFLPAYFTSRFYIFVFLCILLVAQMTTVKAMIRWKNEGTMFSRSDGWGALHSAFWFSAAVLLIAAILPLYIYVSGPVASLWKTTRTPIAFVEDEMTRLLGNVPSRKEDHGRFFGRFLPFIGSISFRGESVLWTESDYPSYWTARTYSVYTSQGWIGGKTRDYKISSDSIFAMTTTVKSVKSIQQVIQMSFPSERFVAGGVFEWASEDAVLGILEPLRFEISLENGDSDIYLPSDIRNVA
;
A
#
# COMPACT_ATOMS: atom_id res chain seq x y z
N MET A 1 69.61 -25.43 -41.60
CA MET A 1 68.80 -24.45 -42.35
C MET A 1 67.64 -24.03 -41.46
N THR A 2 67.88 -23.05 -40.60
CA THR A 2 66.91 -22.46 -39.68
C THR A 2 66.57 -21.08 -40.22
N GLY A 3 65.37 -20.92 -40.77
CA GLY A 3 64.90 -19.66 -41.33
C GLY A 3 64.52 -18.70 -40.20
N GLU A 4 65.35 -17.68 -39.99
CA GLU A 4 64.97 -16.50 -39.20
C GLU A 4 63.83 -15.77 -39.91
N LYS A 5 62.66 -15.69 -39.27
CA LYS A 5 61.60 -14.81 -39.71
C LYS A 5 61.99 -13.36 -39.39
N SER A 6 61.89 -12.49 -40.39
CA SER A 6 62.22 -11.07 -40.28
C SER A 6 61.37 -10.39 -39.19
N LEU A 7 62.00 -9.52 -38.39
CA LEU A 7 61.37 -8.71 -37.35
C LEU A 7 60.18 -7.86 -37.89
N SER A 8 60.20 -7.56 -39.19
CA SER A 8 59.12 -6.84 -39.88
C SER A 8 57.83 -7.65 -40.04
N GLU A 9 57.91 -8.99 -40.11
CA GLU A 9 56.72 -9.84 -40.14
C GLU A 9 56.05 -9.92 -38.76
N LEU A 10 56.85 -9.91 -37.68
CA LEU A 10 56.36 -9.89 -36.30
C LEU A 10 55.73 -8.54 -35.88
N LEU A 11 56.12 -7.46 -36.55
CA LEU A 11 55.62 -6.09 -36.29
C LEU A 11 54.52 -5.64 -37.26
N SER A 12 54.10 -6.49 -38.21
CA SER A 12 52.94 -6.18 -39.04
C SER A 12 51.70 -6.13 -38.14
N PRO A 13 50.92 -5.04 -38.13
CA PRO A 13 49.68 -4.99 -37.37
C PRO A 13 48.80 -6.07 -37.97
N ALA A 14 48.54 -7.14 -37.23
CA ALA A 14 47.55 -8.12 -37.60
C ALA A 14 46.23 -7.36 -37.77
N MET A 15 45.90 -7.01 -39.02
CA MET A 15 44.61 -6.44 -39.37
C MET A 15 43.59 -7.52 -39.04
N ARG A 16 43.08 -7.44 -37.82
CA ARG A 16 41.95 -8.23 -37.36
C ARG A 16 40.79 -7.77 -38.23
N VAL A 17 40.54 -8.50 -39.30
CA VAL A 17 39.34 -8.33 -40.12
C VAL A 17 38.16 -8.60 -39.18
N GLU A 18 37.60 -7.54 -38.62
CA GLU A 18 36.37 -7.61 -37.84
C GLU A 18 35.29 -8.15 -38.76
N LYS A 19 34.92 -9.42 -38.56
CA LYS A 19 33.77 -10.02 -39.24
C LYS A 19 32.57 -9.11 -39.00
N PRO A 20 31.78 -8.78 -40.04
CA PRO A 20 30.62 -7.91 -39.85
C PRO A 20 29.69 -8.54 -38.81
N THR A 21 29.58 -7.87 -37.65
CA THR A 21 28.70 -8.31 -36.56
C THR A 21 27.26 -8.36 -37.09
N PRO A 22 26.54 -9.49 -36.97
CA PRO A 22 25.17 -9.62 -37.44
C PRO A 22 24.24 -8.57 -36.82
N THR A 23 23.22 -8.14 -37.55
CA THR A 23 22.30 -7.03 -37.22
C THR A 23 21.67 -7.15 -35.83
N TRP A 24 21.37 -8.37 -35.36
CA TRP A 24 20.82 -8.61 -34.03
C TRP A 24 21.83 -8.33 -32.90
N GLN A 25 23.15 -8.53 -33.12
CA GLN A 25 24.18 -8.16 -32.14
C GLN A 25 24.36 -6.64 -32.03
N LYS A 26 24.18 -5.90 -33.13
CA LYS A 26 24.13 -4.43 -33.11
C LYS A 26 22.92 -3.92 -32.33
N ALA A 27 21.76 -4.56 -32.48
CA ALA A 27 20.60 -4.25 -31.66
C ALA A 27 20.84 -4.55 -30.18
N ILE A 28 21.38 -5.73 -29.83
CA ILE A 28 21.67 -6.10 -28.43
C ILE A 28 22.68 -5.15 -27.78
N THR A 29 23.73 -4.75 -28.50
CA THR A 29 24.71 -3.79 -27.98
C THR A 29 24.12 -2.40 -27.83
N TYR A 30 23.25 -1.97 -28.75
CA TYR A 30 22.49 -0.73 -28.60
C TYR A 30 21.53 -0.77 -27.40
N PHE A 31 20.88 -1.91 -27.13
CA PHE A 31 19.94 -2.09 -26.01
C PHE A 31 20.59 -2.49 -24.68
N SER A 32 21.88 -2.83 -24.67
CA SER A 32 22.59 -3.19 -23.43
C SER A 32 22.88 -1.93 -22.60
N PRO A 33 22.36 -1.81 -21.36
CA PRO A 33 22.58 -0.67 -20.47
C PRO A 33 24.06 -0.44 -20.19
N GLU A 34 24.50 0.82 -20.16
CA GLU A 34 25.86 1.17 -19.70
C GLU A 34 26.07 0.75 -18.24
N GLN A 35 25.02 0.83 -17.43
CA GLN A 35 25.02 0.36 -16.05
C GLN A 35 24.89 -1.17 -15.90
N GLY A 36 24.72 -1.91 -17.00
CA GLY A 36 24.64 -3.37 -17.03
C GLY A 36 23.27 -3.95 -16.62
N TRP A 37 23.04 -5.21 -17.03
CA TRP A 37 21.82 -5.96 -16.75
C TRP A 37 21.70 -6.40 -15.28
N ILE A 38 22.82 -6.47 -14.56
CA ILE A 38 22.85 -6.82 -13.13
C ILE A 38 22.03 -5.80 -12.32
N LEU A 39 22.13 -4.50 -12.65
CA LEU A 39 21.35 -3.46 -11.99
C LEU A 39 19.84 -3.71 -12.15
N LEU A 40 19.38 -4.06 -13.36
CA LEU A 40 17.97 -4.37 -13.63
C LEU A 40 17.52 -5.58 -12.80
N ILE A 41 18.31 -6.65 -12.78
CA ILE A 41 17.98 -7.86 -12.03
C ILE A 41 17.85 -7.54 -10.54
N LEU A 42 18.79 -6.79 -9.97
CA LEU A 42 18.74 -6.38 -8.57
C LEU A 42 17.52 -5.49 -8.27
N LEU A 43 17.15 -4.59 -9.18
CA LEU A 43 15.95 -3.75 -9.04
C LEU A 43 14.68 -4.60 -9.05
N ILE A 44 14.55 -5.51 -10.01
CA ILE A 44 13.40 -6.43 -10.11
C ILE A 44 13.31 -7.29 -8.85
N LEU A 45 14.42 -7.84 -8.36
CA LEU A 45 14.44 -8.61 -7.11
C LEU A 45 14.02 -7.76 -5.91
N ALA A 46 14.48 -6.50 -5.83
CA ALA A 46 14.07 -5.58 -4.77
C ALA A 46 12.55 -5.31 -4.82
N PHE A 47 11.99 -5.07 -6.01
CA PHE A 47 10.54 -4.91 -6.17
C PHE A 47 9.77 -6.20 -5.90
N PHE A 48 10.34 -7.37 -6.23
CA PHE A 48 9.76 -8.68 -5.90
C PHE A 48 9.68 -8.92 -4.40
N SER A 49 10.63 -8.40 -3.61
CA SER A 49 10.53 -8.49 -2.15
C SER A 49 9.27 -7.76 -1.65
N VAL A 50 8.95 -6.58 -2.21
CA VAL A 50 7.71 -5.85 -1.92
C VAL A 50 6.49 -6.64 -2.39
N ALA A 51 6.53 -7.13 -3.63
CA ALA A 51 5.45 -7.92 -4.21
C ALA A 51 5.14 -9.17 -3.40
N SER A 52 6.17 -9.84 -2.88
CA SER A 52 5.99 -11.03 -2.04
C SER A 52 5.18 -10.72 -0.79
N VAL A 53 5.41 -9.56 -0.16
CA VAL A 53 4.66 -9.10 1.03
C VAL A 53 3.20 -8.92 0.68
N ILE A 54 2.91 -8.24 -0.43
CA ILE A 54 1.54 -8.00 -0.92
C ILE A 54 0.84 -9.32 -1.25
N ASP A 55 1.51 -10.20 -2.00
CA ASP A 55 0.99 -11.49 -2.46
C ASP A 55 0.67 -12.43 -1.28
N THR A 56 1.56 -12.50 -0.28
CA THR A 56 1.30 -13.32 0.90
C THR A 56 0.34 -12.69 1.90
N ALA A 57 0.23 -11.36 1.94
CA ALA A 57 -0.80 -10.70 2.73
C ALA A 57 -2.20 -11.14 2.26
N ASN A 58 -2.33 -11.51 0.98
CA ASN A 58 -3.57 -12.01 0.38
C ASN A 58 -4.75 -11.10 0.75
N TRP A 59 -4.51 -9.79 0.65
CA TRP A 59 -5.51 -8.75 0.84
C TRP A 59 -6.53 -8.77 -0.27
N VAL A 60 -6.04 -8.95 -1.49
CA VAL A 60 -6.79 -8.98 -2.73
C VAL A 60 -6.04 -9.88 -3.70
N GLU A 61 -6.74 -10.55 -4.63
CA GLU A 61 -6.10 -11.29 -5.70
C GLU A 61 -5.34 -10.35 -6.65
N THR A 62 -4.03 -10.57 -6.81
CA THR A 62 -3.16 -9.73 -7.67
C THR A 62 -2.60 -10.54 -8.85
N PRO A 63 -3.42 -10.83 -9.88
CA PRO A 63 -3.02 -11.68 -10.98
C PRO A 63 -1.88 -11.06 -11.78
N GLY A 64 -0.81 -11.82 -12.00
CA GLY A 64 0.32 -11.38 -12.80
C GLY A 64 1.14 -10.25 -12.18
N LEU A 65 1.06 -10.01 -10.86
CA LEU A 65 1.82 -8.96 -10.16
C LEU A 65 3.32 -8.96 -10.52
N TYR A 66 3.97 -10.11 -10.48
CA TYR A 66 5.39 -10.24 -10.83
C TYR A 66 5.66 -9.91 -12.32
N TRP A 67 4.72 -10.25 -13.22
CA TRP A 67 4.83 -9.89 -14.63
C TRP A 67 4.68 -8.39 -14.87
N VAL A 68 3.75 -7.74 -14.16
CA VAL A 68 3.59 -6.29 -14.19
C VAL A 68 4.88 -5.59 -13.75
N ILE A 69 5.54 -6.08 -12.70
CA ILE A 69 6.82 -5.54 -12.22
C ILE A 69 7.94 -5.71 -13.25
N ILE A 70 8.04 -6.90 -13.88
CA ILE A 70 9.03 -7.15 -14.94
C ILE A 70 8.79 -6.19 -16.11
N LEU A 71 7.56 -6.11 -16.61
CA LEU A 71 7.19 -5.25 -17.73
C LEU A 71 7.46 -3.78 -17.41
N ALA A 72 7.04 -3.30 -16.25
CA ALA A 72 7.27 -1.93 -15.80
C ALA A 72 8.78 -1.60 -15.69
N SER A 73 9.59 -2.54 -15.18
CA SER A 73 11.05 -2.38 -15.08
C SER A 73 11.70 -2.32 -16.46
N LEU A 74 11.31 -3.20 -17.39
CA LEU A 74 11.77 -3.19 -18.78
C LEU A 74 11.37 -1.88 -19.49
N THR A 75 10.13 -1.42 -19.30
CA THR A 75 9.65 -0.14 -19.82
C THR A 75 10.46 1.03 -19.23
N GLY A 76 10.73 1.02 -17.92
CA GLY A 76 11.54 2.03 -17.26
C GLY A 76 12.97 2.11 -17.81
N GLN A 77 13.60 0.95 -18.01
CA GLN A 77 14.91 0.85 -18.64
C GLN A 77 14.88 1.37 -20.08
N LEU A 78 13.91 0.94 -20.90
CA LEU A 78 13.78 1.38 -22.28
C LEU A 78 13.59 2.90 -22.37
N PHE A 79 12.67 3.44 -21.57
CA PHE A 79 12.33 4.87 -21.56
C PHE A 79 13.45 5.75 -21.01
N SER A 80 14.34 5.21 -20.16
CA SER A 80 15.51 5.95 -19.67
C SER A 80 16.47 6.38 -20.80
N ARG A 81 16.46 5.64 -21.92
CA ARG A 81 17.35 5.85 -23.07
C ARG A 81 16.74 6.73 -24.14
N ILE A 82 15.42 6.87 -24.16
CA ILE A 82 14.73 7.70 -25.13
C ILE A 82 15.08 9.18 -24.85
N ARG A 83 15.44 9.92 -25.91
CA ARG A 83 15.75 11.36 -25.83
C ARG A 83 14.50 12.23 -25.98
N LEU A 84 13.37 11.78 -25.44
CA LEU A 84 12.14 12.56 -25.39
C LEU A 84 12.10 13.39 -24.10
N PRO A 85 11.41 14.55 -24.08
CA PRO A 85 11.13 15.28 -22.85
C PRO A 85 10.41 14.37 -21.83
N SER A 86 10.83 14.41 -20.57
CA SER A 86 10.23 13.63 -19.48
C SER A 86 8.70 13.84 -19.38
N LEU A 87 8.24 15.04 -19.73
CA LEU A 87 6.82 15.41 -19.75
C LEU A 87 5.98 14.53 -20.70
N LEU A 88 6.56 13.96 -21.76
CA LEU A 88 5.88 13.06 -22.69
C LEU A 88 6.04 11.58 -22.30
N ILE A 89 7.20 11.23 -21.73
CA ILE A 89 7.53 9.85 -21.38
C ILE A 89 6.68 9.35 -20.19
N HIS A 90 6.49 10.18 -19.16
CA HIS A 90 5.77 9.76 -17.96
C HIS A 90 4.28 9.51 -18.22
N PRO A 91 3.52 10.40 -18.90
CA PRO A 91 2.13 10.12 -19.25
C PRO A 91 1.98 8.86 -20.10
N LEU A 92 2.90 8.62 -21.05
CA LEU A 92 2.89 7.41 -21.86
C LEU A 92 3.05 6.15 -20.99
N SER A 93 3.99 6.15 -20.05
CA SER A 93 4.17 5.02 -19.12
C SER A 93 2.96 4.82 -18.21
N VAL A 94 2.35 5.91 -17.74
CA VAL A 94 1.13 5.87 -16.93
C VAL A 94 0.00 5.20 -17.70
N THR A 95 -0.21 5.57 -18.96
CA THR A 95 -1.23 4.94 -19.82
C THR A 95 -0.94 3.46 -20.04
N ILE A 96 0.31 3.08 -20.32
CA ILE A 96 0.69 1.67 -20.50
C ILE A 96 0.45 0.89 -19.19
N GLY A 97 0.82 1.46 -18.04
CA GLY A 97 0.63 0.84 -16.74
C GLY A 97 -0.83 0.67 -16.37
N LEU A 98 -1.66 1.67 -16.67
CA LEU A 98 -3.10 1.58 -16.47
C LEU A 98 -3.68 0.45 -17.33
N LEU A 99 -3.38 0.42 -18.63
CA LEU A 99 -3.83 -0.66 -19.52
C LEU A 99 -3.34 -2.03 -19.07
N ALA A 100 -2.07 -2.16 -18.68
CA ALA A 100 -1.50 -3.40 -18.18
C ALA A 100 -2.22 -3.90 -16.91
N SER A 101 -2.49 -3.00 -15.96
CA SER A 101 -3.23 -3.34 -14.74
C SER A 101 -4.66 -3.79 -15.03
N LEU A 102 -5.38 -3.10 -15.92
CA LEU A 102 -6.74 -3.45 -16.31
C LEU A 102 -6.79 -4.81 -17.03
N VAL A 103 -5.85 -5.05 -17.96
CA VAL A 103 -5.74 -6.33 -18.67
C VAL A 103 -5.40 -7.46 -17.70
N SER A 104 -4.46 -7.26 -16.77
CA SER A 104 -4.12 -8.27 -15.76
C SER A 104 -5.34 -8.69 -14.94
N VAL A 105 -6.17 -7.74 -14.54
CA VAL A 105 -7.36 -8.00 -13.71
C VAL A 105 -8.46 -8.75 -14.46
N THR A 106 -8.50 -8.70 -15.80
CA THR A 106 -9.45 -9.51 -16.57
C THR A 106 -9.33 -11.02 -16.30
N SER A 107 -8.17 -11.51 -15.82
CA SER A 107 -8.02 -12.93 -15.49
C SER A 107 -8.87 -13.38 -14.30
N LEU A 108 -9.33 -12.45 -13.46
CA LEU A 108 -10.23 -12.74 -12.33
C LEU A 108 -11.65 -13.06 -12.80
N ILE A 109 -12.04 -12.57 -13.98
CA ILE A 109 -13.36 -12.77 -14.56
C ILE A 109 -13.32 -14.07 -15.39
N LYS A 110 -14.18 -15.03 -15.04
CA LYS A 110 -14.23 -16.38 -15.64
C LYS A 110 -15.53 -16.58 -16.42
N GLY A 111 -15.50 -17.43 -17.45
CA GLY A 111 -16.70 -17.87 -18.17
C GLY A 111 -17.22 -16.95 -19.28
N VAL A 112 -16.50 -15.88 -19.63
CA VAL A 112 -16.88 -14.91 -20.66
C VAL A 112 -15.72 -14.61 -21.61
N SER A 113 -16.02 -14.09 -22.81
CA SER A 113 -15.03 -13.73 -23.83
C SER A 113 -14.15 -12.56 -23.38
N PHE A 114 -12.96 -12.39 -23.99
CA PHE A 114 -12.01 -11.33 -23.58
C PHE A 114 -12.61 -9.92 -23.70
N ASN A 115 -13.40 -9.66 -24.74
CA ASN A 115 -14.06 -8.36 -24.92
C ASN A 115 -15.09 -8.09 -23.82
N GLU A 116 -15.87 -9.10 -23.44
CA GLU A 116 -16.83 -8.99 -22.32
C GLU A 116 -16.11 -8.78 -20.99
N LYS A 117 -14.93 -9.40 -20.78
CA LYS A 117 -14.12 -9.14 -19.58
C LYS A 117 -13.69 -7.68 -19.46
N ILE A 118 -13.26 -7.06 -20.57
CA ILE A 118 -12.88 -5.63 -20.57
C ILE A 118 -14.09 -4.78 -20.19
N TRP A 119 -15.25 -5.07 -20.77
CA TRP A 119 -16.48 -4.34 -20.47
C TRP A 119 -16.89 -4.48 -19.00
N GLU A 120 -16.84 -5.71 -18.47
CA GLU A 120 -17.13 -6.02 -17.08
C GLU A 120 -16.16 -5.30 -16.11
N VAL A 121 -14.86 -5.21 -16.43
CA VAL A 121 -13.90 -4.40 -15.67
C VAL A 121 -14.30 -2.93 -15.67
N CYS A 122 -14.65 -2.36 -16.82
CA CYS A 122 -15.08 -0.96 -16.91
C CYS A 122 -16.34 -0.69 -16.08
N LEU A 123 -17.36 -1.56 -16.18
CA LEU A 123 -18.60 -1.43 -15.40
C LEU A 123 -18.33 -1.49 -13.88
N ARG A 124 -17.49 -2.41 -13.44
CA ARG A 124 -17.13 -2.54 -12.01
C ARG A 124 -16.33 -1.35 -11.49
N LEU A 125 -15.47 -0.77 -12.33
CA LEU A 125 -14.74 0.46 -11.99
C LEU A 125 -15.64 1.68 -11.94
N ASP A 126 -16.60 1.79 -12.87
CA ASP A 126 -17.60 2.86 -12.89
C ASP A 126 -18.48 2.80 -11.64
N HIS A 127 -19.00 1.62 -11.31
CA HIS A 127 -19.76 1.38 -10.08
C HIS A 127 -18.94 1.68 -8.81
N TRP A 128 -17.66 1.30 -8.80
CA TRP A 128 -16.76 1.66 -7.71
C TRP A 128 -16.59 3.18 -7.59
N TYR A 129 -16.49 3.92 -8.71
CA TYR A 129 -16.36 5.37 -8.71
C TYR A 129 -17.63 6.06 -8.20
N GLU A 130 -18.82 5.57 -8.58
CA GLU A 130 -20.09 6.05 -8.01
C GLU A 130 -20.15 5.85 -6.49
N ILE A 131 -19.75 4.67 -6.02
CA ILE A 131 -19.68 4.39 -4.57
C ILE A 131 -18.62 5.26 -3.88
N ALA A 132 -17.47 5.46 -4.53
CA ALA A 132 -16.38 6.28 -4.00
C ALA A 132 -16.77 7.76 -3.89
N SER A 133 -17.58 8.28 -4.82
CA SER A 133 -18.06 9.67 -4.81
C SER A 133 -19.31 9.88 -3.95
N GLY A 134 -20.08 8.82 -3.67
CA GLY A 134 -21.26 8.84 -2.80
C GLY A 134 -21.01 8.35 -1.37
N GLU A 135 -22.10 8.10 -0.64
CA GLU A 135 -22.07 7.51 0.72
C GLU A 135 -22.26 5.98 0.72
N GLY A 136 -22.07 5.32 -0.43
CA GLY A 136 -22.27 3.87 -0.60
C GLY A 136 -21.13 3.01 -0.07
N MET A 137 -21.30 1.69 -0.18
CA MET A 137 -20.31 0.68 0.22
C MET A 137 -20.08 -0.35 -0.88
N ASN A 138 -18.81 -0.64 -1.19
CA ASN A 138 -18.43 -1.55 -2.27
C ASN A 138 -17.76 -2.82 -1.74
N THR A 139 -18.35 -3.99 -2.01
CA THR A 139 -17.78 -5.32 -1.68
C THR A 139 -16.89 -5.89 -2.77
N ASP A 140 -16.84 -5.28 -3.95
CA ASP A 140 -15.99 -5.75 -5.04
C ASP A 140 -14.51 -5.44 -4.78
N LEU A 141 -13.68 -6.47 -4.82
CA LEU A 141 -12.23 -6.36 -4.64
C LEU A 141 -11.48 -6.03 -5.95
N LEU A 142 -12.14 -6.16 -7.10
CA LEU A 142 -11.53 -5.99 -8.41
C LEU A 142 -10.87 -4.61 -8.62
N PRO A 143 -11.51 -3.47 -8.26
CA PRO A 143 -10.87 -2.15 -8.34
C PRO A 143 -9.57 -2.06 -7.52
N TYR A 144 -9.52 -2.72 -6.37
CA TYR A 144 -8.33 -2.74 -5.51
C TYR A 144 -7.22 -3.63 -6.08
N SER A 145 -7.55 -4.74 -6.75
CA SER A 145 -6.58 -5.52 -7.53
C SER A 145 -5.91 -4.64 -8.59
N ALA A 146 -6.72 -3.88 -9.34
CA ALA A 146 -6.24 -2.99 -10.40
C ALA A 146 -5.35 -1.90 -9.82
N LEU A 147 -5.75 -1.28 -8.71
CA LEU A 147 -4.99 -0.25 -8.03
C LEU A 147 -3.63 -0.76 -7.54
N ILE A 148 -3.58 -1.93 -6.88
CA ILE A 148 -2.31 -2.50 -6.40
C ILE A 148 -1.37 -2.82 -7.56
N LEU A 149 -1.88 -3.41 -8.65
CA LEU A 149 -1.10 -3.69 -9.86
C LEU A 149 -0.58 -2.39 -10.50
N PHE A 150 -1.41 -1.36 -10.56
CA PHE A 150 -1.02 -0.05 -11.09
C PHE A 150 0.04 0.63 -10.21
N LEU A 151 -0.09 0.59 -8.88
CA LEU A 151 0.93 1.10 -7.96
C LEU A 151 2.25 0.32 -8.07
N ALA A 152 2.18 -1.00 -8.24
CA ALA A 152 3.36 -1.83 -8.50
C ALA A 152 4.05 -1.46 -9.81
N TRP A 153 3.27 -1.15 -10.86
CA TRP A 153 3.79 -0.61 -12.12
C TRP A 153 4.50 0.72 -11.89
N LEU A 154 3.85 1.69 -11.24
CA LEU A 154 4.43 3.01 -10.98
C LEU A 154 5.73 2.92 -10.19
N MET A 155 5.75 2.13 -9.10
CA MET A 155 6.96 1.91 -8.29
C MET A 155 8.11 1.36 -9.14
N SER A 156 7.85 0.30 -9.90
CA SER A 156 8.87 -0.42 -10.66
C SER A 156 9.38 0.41 -11.84
N TYR A 157 8.47 1.07 -12.56
CA TYR A 157 8.77 1.95 -13.68
C TYR A 157 9.58 3.18 -13.23
N THR A 158 9.07 3.95 -12.27
CA THR A 158 9.72 5.18 -11.82
C THR A 158 11.08 4.88 -11.19
N GLY A 159 11.16 3.83 -10.37
CA GLY A 159 12.39 3.38 -9.75
C GLY A 159 13.45 2.98 -10.79
N THR A 160 13.06 2.19 -11.79
CA THR A 160 13.99 1.75 -12.84
C THR A 160 14.39 2.89 -13.77
N TRP A 161 13.43 3.70 -14.22
CA TRP A 161 13.71 4.86 -15.07
C TRP A 161 14.68 5.83 -14.39
N TRP A 162 14.46 6.14 -13.12
CA TRP A 162 15.33 7.04 -12.35
C TRP A 162 16.73 6.46 -12.15
N ALA A 163 16.82 5.17 -11.79
CA ALA A 163 18.10 4.48 -11.61
C ALA A 163 18.96 4.52 -12.88
N TYR A 164 18.36 4.28 -14.05
CA TYR A 164 19.08 4.29 -15.31
C TYR A 164 19.33 5.69 -15.89
N ARG A 165 18.36 6.62 -15.76
CA ARG A 165 18.48 7.97 -16.34
C ARG A 165 19.43 8.87 -15.55
N HIS A 166 19.37 8.80 -14.22
CA HIS A 166 20.13 9.67 -13.32
C HIS A 166 21.27 8.96 -12.61
N SER A 167 21.47 7.65 -12.86
CA SER A 167 22.45 6.82 -12.14
C SER A 167 22.28 6.97 -10.63
N ASN A 168 21.04 6.97 -10.14
CA ASN A 168 20.74 7.20 -8.73
C ASN A 168 19.76 6.13 -8.21
N ILE A 169 20.21 5.34 -7.23
CA ILE A 169 19.43 4.24 -6.64
C ILE A 169 18.60 4.66 -5.41
N TRP A 170 18.74 5.88 -4.93
CA TRP A 170 18.05 6.29 -3.70
C TRP A 170 16.54 6.40 -3.88
N LEU A 171 16.06 6.89 -5.03
CA LEU A 171 14.63 6.96 -5.31
C LEU A 171 13.96 5.57 -5.30
N PRO A 172 14.41 4.56 -6.08
CA PRO A 172 13.80 3.23 -6.03
C PRO A 172 13.86 2.60 -4.64
N ILE A 173 14.97 2.78 -3.90
CA ILE A 173 15.11 2.24 -2.53
C ILE A 173 14.09 2.90 -1.59
N VAL A 174 13.96 4.22 -1.62
CA VAL A 174 13.03 4.94 -0.73
C VAL A 174 11.59 4.60 -1.09
N VAL A 175 11.21 4.60 -2.37
CA VAL A 175 9.83 4.29 -2.79
C VAL A 175 9.47 2.84 -2.46
N ALA A 176 10.33 1.87 -2.78
CA ALA A 176 10.10 0.47 -2.42
C ALA A 176 10.15 0.25 -0.90
N GLY A 177 11.01 0.99 -0.19
CA GLY A 177 11.14 0.96 1.26
C GLY A 177 9.88 1.44 1.97
N VAL A 178 9.30 2.57 1.51
CA VAL A 178 8.01 3.06 1.99
C VAL A 178 6.91 2.04 1.70
N ALA A 179 6.89 1.47 0.49
CA ALA A 179 5.88 0.48 0.11
C ALA A 179 5.95 -0.78 1.01
N ILE A 180 7.13 -1.37 1.22
CA ILE A 180 7.28 -2.57 2.04
C ILE A 180 7.01 -2.29 3.53
N LEU A 181 7.48 -1.16 4.07
CA LEU A 181 7.23 -0.80 5.47
C LEU A 181 5.75 -0.51 5.73
N THR A 182 5.10 0.21 4.81
CA THR A 182 3.65 0.43 4.87
C THR A 182 2.93 -0.92 4.84
N SER A 183 3.35 -1.83 3.95
CA SER A 183 2.70 -3.13 3.83
C SER A 183 2.90 -4.00 5.08
N LEU A 184 4.10 -4.02 5.64
CA LEU A 184 4.43 -4.74 6.86
C LEU A 184 3.75 -4.16 8.10
N SER A 185 3.38 -2.87 8.09
CA SER A 185 2.65 -2.26 9.23
C SER A 185 1.26 -2.86 9.45
N PHE A 186 0.68 -3.49 8.42
CA PHE A 186 -0.60 -4.19 8.44
C PHE A 186 -0.45 -5.73 8.53
N LEU A 187 0.78 -6.23 8.76
CA LEU A 187 1.08 -7.66 8.87
C LEU A 187 1.65 -8.01 10.25
N PRO A 188 1.49 -9.27 10.70
CA PRO A 188 2.11 -9.76 11.93
C PRO A 188 3.64 -9.71 11.92
N ALA A 189 4.26 -9.66 13.11
CA ALA A 189 5.70 -9.51 13.27
C ALA A 189 6.55 -10.63 12.65
N TYR A 190 6.01 -11.83 12.44
CA TYR A 190 6.75 -12.92 11.79
C TYR A 190 7.04 -12.65 10.30
N PHE A 191 6.37 -11.67 9.67
CA PHE A 191 6.67 -11.22 8.30
C PHE A 191 7.88 -10.28 8.21
N THR A 192 8.42 -9.80 9.34
CA THR A 192 9.58 -8.88 9.38
C THR A 192 10.82 -9.48 8.71
N SER A 193 10.94 -10.81 8.63
CA SER A 193 12.02 -11.50 7.91
C SER A 193 12.20 -11.02 6.46
N ARG A 194 11.10 -10.65 5.78
CA ARG A 194 11.09 -10.18 4.39
C ARG A 194 11.74 -8.80 4.24
N PHE A 195 11.67 -7.98 5.28
CA PHE A 195 12.35 -6.70 5.29
C PHE A 195 13.88 -6.87 5.23
N TYR A 196 14.45 -7.88 5.89
CA TYR A 196 15.88 -8.16 5.78
C TYR A 196 16.31 -8.56 4.37
N ILE A 197 15.48 -9.32 3.64
CA ILE A 197 15.73 -9.64 2.21
C ILE A 197 15.71 -8.37 1.37
N PHE A 198 14.78 -7.45 1.62
CA PHE A 198 14.74 -6.16 0.95
C PHE A 198 16.00 -5.32 1.23
N VAL A 199 16.41 -5.21 2.51
CA VAL A 199 17.61 -4.45 2.90
C VAL A 199 18.87 -5.07 2.29
N PHE A 200 18.96 -6.40 2.26
CA PHE A 200 20.04 -7.12 1.59
C PHE A 200 20.19 -6.70 0.13
N LEU A 201 19.07 -6.68 -0.61
CA LEU A 201 19.02 -6.26 -2.01
C LEU A 201 19.32 -4.77 -2.17
N CYS A 202 18.93 -3.92 -1.22
CA CYS A 202 19.28 -2.50 -1.23
C CYS A 202 20.79 -2.27 -1.11
N ILE A 203 21.47 -3.00 -0.22
CA ILE A 203 22.93 -2.91 -0.08
C ILE A 203 23.62 -3.36 -1.37
N LEU A 204 23.15 -4.45 -1.99
CA LEU A 204 23.65 -4.90 -3.29
C LEU A 204 23.41 -3.88 -4.40
N LEU A 205 22.25 -3.23 -4.42
CA LEU A 205 21.93 -2.15 -5.37
C LEU A 205 22.86 -0.95 -5.21
N VAL A 206 23.12 -0.53 -3.97
CA VAL A 206 24.06 0.54 -3.65
C VAL A 206 25.45 0.17 -4.17
N ALA A 207 25.95 -1.02 -3.80
CA ALA A 207 27.27 -1.49 -4.19
C ALA A 207 27.43 -1.64 -5.72
N GLN A 208 26.41 -2.15 -6.41
CA GLN A 208 26.40 -2.25 -7.87
C GLN A 208 26.45 -0.85 -8.50
N MET A 209 25.64 0.09 -8.03
CA MET A 209 25.63 1.45 -8.56
C MET A 209 26.94 2.20 -8.30
N THR A 210 27.55 2.05 -7.12
CA THR A 210 28.85 2.65 -6.81
C THR A 210 29.95 2.07 -7.69
N THR A 211 29.97 0.75 -7.89
CA THR A 211 30.93 0.07 -8.77
C THR A 211 30.78 0.54 -10.21
N VAL A 212 29.55 0.63 -10.72
CA VAL A 212 29.26 1.13 -12.07
C VAL A 212 29.75 2.57 -12.25
N LYS A 213 29.47 3.47 -11.29
CA LYS A 213 29.95 4.85 -11.35
C LYS A 213 31.48 4.94 -11.33
N ALA A 214 32.13 4.15 -10.48
CA ALA A 214 33.58 4.09 -10.41
C ALA A 214 34.17 3.61 -11.74
N MET A 215 33.64 2.53 -12.31
CA MET A 215 34.06 2.01 -13.62
C MET A 215 33.90 3.04 -14.74
N ILE A 216 32.77 3.76 -14.80
CA ILE A 216 32.54 4.80 -15.81
C ILE A 216 33.57 5.93 -15.66
N ARG A 217 33.81 6.39 -14.42
CA ARG A 217 34.79 7.44 -14.13
C ARG A 217 36.20 7.02 -14.55
N TRP A 218 36.63 5.84 -14.13
CA TRP A 218 37.97 5.35 -14.41
C TRP A 218 38.19 5.00 -15.88
N LYS A 219 37.15 4.57 -16.60
CA LYS A 219 37.17 4.41 -18.06
C LYS A 219 37.42 5.74 -18.76
N ASN A 220 36.79 6.83 -18.28
CA ASN A 220 37.03 8.18 -18.81
C ASN A 220 38.46 8.67 -18.50
N GLU A 221 39.09 8.15 -17.45
CA GLU A 221 40.48 8.42 -17.06
C GLU A 221 41.50 7.47 -17.77
N GLY A 222 41.06 6.61 -18.68
CA GLY A 222 41.93 5.80 -19.56
C GLY A 222 42.33 4.41 -19.03
N THR A 223 41.75 3.98 -17.90
CA THR A 223 42.01 2.63 -17.36
C THR A 223 41.13 1.58 -18.04
N MET A 224 41.71 0.40 -18.33
CA MET A 224 40.97 -0.73 -18.90
C MET A 224 40.46 -1.64 -17.78
N PHE A 225 39.19 -2.02 -17.84
CA PHE A 225 38.57 -2.96 -16.91
C PHE A 225 38.30 -4.31 -17.57
N SER A 226 38.53 -5.38 -16.82
CA SER A 226 38.06 -6.71 -17.18
C SER A 226 36.64 -6.93 -16.65
N ARG A 227 35.87 -7.79 -17.33
CA ARG A 227 34.54 -8.21 -16.87
C ARG A 227 34.60 -8.96 -15.51
N SER A 228 35.75 -9.53 -15.17
CA SER A 228 36.00 -10.20 -13.87
C SER A 228 35.92 -9.23 -12.68
N ASP A 229 36.30 -7.97 -12.89
CA ASP A 229 36.48 -7.00 -11.80
C ASP A 229 35.13 -6.56 -11.23
N GLY A 230 34.13 -6.42 -12.11
CA GLY A 230 32.74 -6.18 -11.70
C GLY A 230 32.12 -7.35 -10.93
N TRP A 231 32.47 -8.59 -11.26
CA TRP A 231 32.01 -9.77 -10.51
C TRP A 231 32.63 -9.84 -9.12
N GLY A 232 33.92 -9.52 -9.00
CA GLY A 232 34.61 -9.42 -7.72
C GLY A 232 33.95 -8.42 -6.77
N ALA A 233 33.64 -7.22 -7.27
CA ALA A 233 32.97 -6.19 -6.47
C ALA A 233 31.58 -6.63 -5.97
N LEU A 234 30.77 -7.28 -6.83
CA LEU A 234 29.46 -7.80 -6.45
C LEU A 234 29.56 -8.93 -5.41
N HIS A 235 30.55 -9.81 -5.55
CA HIS A 235 30.79 -10.89 -4.60
C HIS A 235 31.23 -10.36 -3.23
N SER A 236 32.10 -9.36 -3.18
CA SER A 236 32.47 -8.68 -1.94
C SER A 236 31.28 -7.99 -1.29
N ALA A 237 30.44 -7.31 -2.08
CA ALA A 237 29.22 -6.67 -1.59
C ALA A 237 28.22 -7.68 -1.01
N PHE A 238 28.11 -8.86 -1.63
CA PHE A 238 27.28 -9.95 -1.13
C PHE A 238 27.70 -10.38 0.28
N TRP A 239 28.97 -10.72 0.48
CA TRP A 239 29.46 -11.16 1.79
C TRP A 239 29.43 -10.06 2.83
N PHE A 240 29.76 -8.82 2.44
CA PHE A 240 29.64 -7.67 3.33
C PHE A 240 28.19 -7.45 3.78
N SER A 241 27.24 -7.45 2.85
CA SER A 241 25.81 -7.30 3.14
C SER A 241 25.29 -8.43 4.06
N ALA A 242 25.68 -9.67 3.77
CA ALA A 242 25.32 -10.82 4.60
C ALA A 242 25.86 -10.69 6.04
N ALA A 243 27.11 -10.25 6.20
CA ALA A 243 27.71 -10.04 7.51
C ALA A 243 27.01 -8.91 8.30
N VAL A 244 26.74 -7.77 7.64
CA VAL A 244 26.04 -6.64 8.25
C VAL A 244 24.63 -7.05 8.71
N LEU A 245 23.90 -7.80 7.90
CA LEU A 245 22.56 -8.26 8.27
C LEU A 245 22.57 -9.30 9.38
N LEU A 246 23.55 -10.19 9.40
CA LEU A 246 23.71 -11.15 10.49
C LEU A 246 23.96 -10.42 11.82
N ILE A 247 24.82 -9.41 11.82
CA ILE A 247 25.06 -8.57 13.00
C ILE A 247 23.78 -7.82 13.39
N ALA A 248 23.08 -7.21 12.43
CA ALA A 248 21.84 -6.48 12.67
C ALA A 248 20.73 -7.38 13.25
N ALA A 249 20.64 -8.64 12.82
CA ALA A 249 19.67 -9.60 13.32
C ALA A 249 19.95 -10.08 14.75
N ILE A 250 21.22 -10.07 15.18
CA ILE A 250 21.64 -10.47 16.53
C ILE A 250 21.53 -9.29 17.52
N LEU A 251 21.67 -8.05 17.04
CA LEU A 251 21.61 -6.87 17.89
C LEU A 251 20.20 -6.67 18.48
N PRO A 252 20.06 -6.61 19.82
CA PRO A 252 18.79 -6.30 20.44
C PRO A 252 18.39 -4.86 20.15
N LEU A 253 17.26 -4.68 19.48
CA LEU A 253 16.68 -3.36 19.23
C LEU A 253 16.00 -2.85 20.51
N TYR A 254 16.70 -2.02 21.28
CA TYR A 254 16.07 -1.20 22.30
C TYR A 254 15.32 -0.04 21.63
N ILE A 255 14.01 -0.19 21.47
CA ILE A 255 13.15 0.84 20.88
C ILE A 255 12.93 1.94 21.92
N TYR A 256 13.76 2.99 21.87
CA TYR A 256 13.56 4.18 22.71
C TYR A 256 12.54 5.11 22.04
N VAL A 257 11.27 5.01 22.44
CA VAL A 257 10.23 5.93 21.98
C VAL A 257 10.32 7.21 22.82
N SER A 258 10.88 8.27 22.24
CA SER A 258 10.89 9.57 22.92
C SER A 258 9.49 10.21 22.88
N GLY A 259 8.98 10.64 24.03
CA GLY A 259 7.66 11.27 24.17
C GLY A 259 7.40 12.45 23.22
N PRO A 260 8.38 13.35 22.98
CA PRO A 260 8.21 14.46 22.03
C PRO A 260 8.07 13.99 20.58
N VAL A 261 8.81 12.96 20.16
CA VAL A 261 8.72 12.42 18.80
C VAL A 261 7.39 11.69 18.61
N ALA A 262 6.91 10.97 19.63
CA ALA A 262 5.59 10.33 19.58
C ALA A 262 4.45 11.36 19.46
N SER A 263 4.56 12.50 20.16
CA SER A 263 3.58 13.60 20.06
C SER A 263 3.61 14.28 18.70
N LEU A 264 4.79 14.63 18.18
CA LEU A 264 4.96 15.20 16.83
C LEU A 264 4.46 14.23 15.76
N TRP A 265 4.71 12.93 15.91
CA TRP A 265 4.19 11.90 15.02
C TRP A 265 2.65 11.85 15.03
N LYS A 266 2.02 11.93 16.21
CA LYS A 266 0.55 11.99 16.33
C LYS A 266 -0.04 13.23 15.64
N THR A 267 0.56 14.40 15.82
CA THR A 267 0.12 15.67 15.18
C THR A 267 0.34 15.68 13.68
N THR A 268 1.44 15.08 13.20
CA THR A 268 1.74 15.01 11.76
C THR A 268 0.87 13.95 11.07
N ARG A 269 0.42 12.92 11.81
CA ARG A 269 -0.44 11.84 11.30
C ARG A 269 -1.94 12.16 11.34
N THR A 270 -2.37 13.22 12.03
CA THR A 270 -3.79 13.59 12.15
C THR A 270 -4.51 13.82 10.81
N PRO A 271 -3.89 14.44 9.79
CA PRO A 271 -4.48 14.55 8.44
C PRO A 271 -4.60 13.20 7.71
N ILE A 272 -3.70 12.26 8.01
CA ILE A 272 -3.68 10.91 7.42
C ILE A 272 -4.74 10.01 8.08
N ALA A 273 -5.10 10.26 9.35
CA ALA A 273 -6.17 9.53 10.04
C ALA A 273 -7.56 9.73 9.38
N PHE A 274 -7.81 10.91 8.78
CA PHE A 274 -9.02 11.13 7.97
C PHE A 274 -9.00 10.31 6.66
N VAL A 275 -7.82 10.15 6.06
CA VAL A 275 -7.62 9.24 4.93
C VAL A 275 -7.77 7.78 5.37
N GLU A 276 -7.44 7.43 6.62
CA GLU A 276 -7.59 6.08 7.17
C GLU A 276 -9.06 5.67 7.34
N ASP A 277 -9.95 6.57 7.77
CA ASP A 277 -11.40 6.29 7.83
C ASP A 277 -12.03 6.15 6.44
N GLU A 278 -11.59 6.96 5.47
CA GLU A 278 -12.03 6.90 4.08
C GLU A 278 -11.42 5.68 3.33
N MET A 279 -10.18 5.34 3.64
CA MET A 279 -9.55 4.08 3.24
C MET A 279 -10.20 2.90 3.95
N THR A 280 -10.74 3.04 5.17
CA THR A 280 -11.52 1.99 5.83
C THR A 280 -12.92 1.87 5.22
N ARG A 281 -13.48 2.94 4.64
CA ARG A 281 -14.71 2.87 3.83
C ARG A 281 -14.47 2.16 2.51
N LEU A 282 -13.37 2.49 1.82
CA LEU A 282 -13.01 1.94 0.52
C LEU A 282 -12.42 0.52 0.67
N LEU A 283 -11.35 0.37 1.45
CA LEU A 283 -10.67 -0.88 1.79
C LEU A 283 -11.32 -1.64 2.97
N GLY A 284 -12.50 -1.27 3.45
CA GLY A 284 -13.16 -1.95 4.58
C GLY A 284 -13.43 -3.43 4.37
N ASN A 285 -13.41 -3.86 3.11
CA ASN A 285 -13.50 -5.26 2.69
C ASN A 285 -12.14 -5.96 2.51
N VAL A 286 -11.04 -5.22 2.62
CA VAL A 286 -9.69 -5.77 2.63
C VAL A 286 -9.38 -6.20 4.08
N PRO A 287 -9.22 -7.51 4.34
CA PRO A 287 -8.99 -7.98 5.70
C PRO A 287 -7.65 -7.45 6.21
N SER A 288 -7.67 -6.67 7.29
CA SER A 288 -6.45 -6.46 8.09
C SER A 288 -5.94 -7.82 8.53
N ARG A 289 -4.67 -8.10 8.23
CA ARG A 289 -4.01 -9.36 8.59
C ARG A 289 -3.19 -9.22 9.87
N LYS A 290 -3.06 -8.01 10.38
CA LYS A 290 -2.44 -7.74 11.66
C LYS A 290 -3.30 -8.36 12.75
N GLU A 291 -2.64 -9.05 13.68
CA GLU A 291 -3.27 -9.67 14.84
C GLU A 291 -3.64 -8.61 15.90
N ASP A 292 -4.24 -7.49 15.48
CA ASP A 292 -4.77 -6.46 16.40
C ASP A 292 -6.27 -6.72 16.66
N HIS A 293 -6.71 -6.34 17.85
CA HIS A 293 -7.95 -6.78 18.49
C HIS A 293 -9.23 -6.48 17.68
N GLY A 294 -9.96 -7.53 17.28
CA GLY A 294 -11.37 -7.48 16.87
C GLY A 294 -11.71 -6.72 15.58
N ARG A 295 -13.00 -6.73 15.18
CA ARG A 295 -13.50 -5.80 14.15
C ARG A 295 -13.55 -4.39 14.75
N PHE A 296 -12.99 -3.41 14.04
CA PHE A 296 -13.22 -1.99 14.35
C PHE A 296 -14.68 -1.63 14.05
N PHE A 297 -15.39 -1.04 15.03
CA PHE A 297 -16.77 -0.58 14.87
C PHE A 297 -16.82 0.81 14.20
N GLY A 298 -16.46 0.84 12.92
CA GLY A 298 -16.46 2.03 12.07
C GLY A 298 -17.86 2.52 11.69
N ARG A 299 -17.96 3.51 10.79
CA ARG A 299 -19.26 4.00 10.30
C ARG A 299 -19.94 2.97 9.40
N PHE A 300 -19.16 2.10 8.77
CA PHE A 300 -19.63 1.08 7.83
C PHE A 300 -19.47 -0.31 8.44
N LEU A 301 -20.50 -1.13 8.34
CA LEU A 301 -20.52 -2.53 8.75
C LEU A 301 -20.85 -3.41 7.55
N PRO A 302 -19.86 -3.75 6.71
CA PRO A 302 -20.06 -4.63 5.57
C PRO A 302 -20.39 -6.07 5.99
N PHE A 303 -21.21 -6.73 5.17
CA PHE A 303 -21.50 -8.17 5.22
C PHE A 303 -20.30 -8.98 4.71
N ILE A 304 -19.21 -8.92 5.46
CA ILE A 304 -18.05 -9.80 5.27
C ILE A 304 -18.31 -11.05 6.11
N GLY A 305 -17.89 -12.22 5.62
CA GLY A 305 -18.07 -13.53 6.26
C GLY A 305 -17.44 -13.68 7.66
N SER A 306 -17.07 -14.91 8.01
CA SER A 306 -16.76 -15.29 9.39
C SER A 306 -15.74 -14.37 10.08
N ILE A 307 -16.10 -13.98 11.30
CA ILE A 307 -15.26 -13.25 12.24
C ILE A 307 -14.56 -14.28 13.14
N SER A 308 -13.22 -14.19 13.21
CA SER A 308 -12.43 -14.97 14.17
C SER A 308 -12.17 -14.10 15.39
N PHE A 309 -12.90 -14.36 16.46
CA PHE A 309 -12.54 -13.85 17.78
C PHE A 309 -11.55 -14.83 18.40
N ARG A 310 -10.30 -14.41 18.59
CA ARG A 310 -9.23 -15.28 19.11
C ARG A 310 -9.28 -15.52 20.62
N GLY A 311 -10.45 -15.32 21.25
CA GLY A 311 -10.66 -15.53 22.68
C GLY A 311 -9.99 -14.49 23.59
N GLU A 312 -9.43 -13.42 23.03
CA GLU A 312 -8.87 -12.32 23.82
C GLU A 312 -9.97 -11.41 24.35
N SER A 313 -9.88 -11.04 25.63
CA SER A 313 -10.79 -10.10 26.25
C SER A 313 -10.51 -8.68 25.76
N VAL A 314 -11.52 -8.03 25.18
CA VAL A 314 -11.47 -6.65 24.68
C VAL A 314 -11.90 -5.66 25.76
N LEU A 315 -12.74 -6.13 26.69
CA LEU A 315 -13.40 -5.33 27.70
C LEU A 315 -13.68 -6.18 28.95
N TRP A 316 -13.35 -5.66 30.13
CA TRP A 316 -13.88 -6.15 31.41
C TRP A 316 -14.89 -5.16 31.94
N THR A 317 -15.98 -5.67 32.48
CA THR A 317 -17.04 -4.83 33.01
C THR A 317 -17.56 -5.37 34.32
N GLU A 318 -17.92 -4.46 35.20
CA GLU A 318 -18.71 -4.71 36.40
C GLU A 318 -19.96 -3.84 36.30
N SER A 319 -21.14 -4.45 36.43
CA SER A 319 -22.42 -3.75 36.27
C SER A 319 -23.48 -4.44 37.12
N ASP A 320 -24.28 -3.62 37.82
CA ASP A 320 -25.42 -4.10 38.62
C ASP A 320 -26.57 -4.66 37.77
N TYR A 321 -26.48 -4.52 36.44
CA TYR A 321 -27.50 -4.96 35.50
C TYR A 321 -26.89 -5.60 34.24
N PRO A 322 -27.44 -6.71 33.72
CA PRO A 322 -27.03 -7.27 32.43
C PRO A 322 -27.26 -6.23 31.34
N SER A 323 -26.17 -5.75 30.72
CA SER A 323 -26.21 -4.60 29.83
C SER A 323 -25.65 -4.93 28.46
N TYR A 324 -26.16 -4.23 27.45
CA TYR A 324 -25.59 -4.23 26.10
C TYR A 324 -24.63 -3.06 25.96
N TRP A 325 -23.33 -3.34 25.88
CA TRP A 325 -22.30 -2.33 25.61
C TRP A 325 -22.37 -1.91 24.15
N THR A 326 -23.08 -0.82 23.91
CA THR A 326 -23.33 -0.31 22.56
C THR A 326 -22.09 0.43 22.07
N ALA A 327 -21.44 -0.09 21.04
CA ALA A 327 -20.34 0.60 20.38
C ALA A 327 -20.85 1.57 19.30
N ARG A 328 -21.81 1.14 18.48
CA ARG A 328 -22.40 1.97 17.43
C ARG A 328 -23.78 1.47 17.01
N THR A 329 -24.63 2.39 16.57
CA THR A 329 -25.91 2.10 15.93
C THR A 329 -25.81 2.32 14.42
N TYR A 330 -26.28 1.35 13.64
CA TYR A 330 -26.37 1.45 12.18
C TYR A 330 -27.82 1.60 11.78
N SER A 331 -28.13 2.69 11.07
CA SER A 331 -29.50 3.10 10.76
C SER A 331 -29.91 2.85 9.31
N VAL A 332 -28.93 2.68 8.41
CA VAL A 332 -29.19 2.51 6.98
C VAL A 332 -28.76 1.12 6.55
N TYR A 333 -29.69 0.37 5.96
CA TYR A 333 -29.43 -0.94 5.37
C TYR A 333 -29.07 -0.79 3.89
N THR A 334 -28.09 -1.56 3.43
CA THR A 334 -27.81 -1.81 2.02
C THR A 334 -27.65 -3.31 1.78
N SER A 335 -27.72 -3.76 0.52
CA SER A 335 -27.48 -5.17 0.18
C SER A 335 -26.05 -5.62 0.51
N GLN A 336 -25.12 -4.70 0.68
CA GLN A 336 -23.72 -4.94 1.03
C GLN A 336 -23.44 -4.88 2.53
N GLY A 337 -24.31 -4.28 3.34
CA GLY A 337 -24.18 -4.19 4.80
C GLY A 337 -24.91 -3.00 5.41
N TRP A 338 -24.45 -2.52 6.57
CA TRP A 338 -25.11 -1.45 7.31
C TRP A 338 -24.25 -0.18 7.41
N ILE A 339 -24.89 0.98 7.41
CA ILE A 339 -24.24 2.30 7.51
C ILE A 339 -24.76 3.04 8.75
N GLY A 340 -23.83 3.54 9.56
CA GLY A 340 -24.07 4.38 10.72
C GLY A 340 -24.39 5.80 10.30
N GLY A 341 -25.35 6.39 11.00
CA GLY A 341 -25.66 7.82 10.88
C GLY A 341 -24.47 8.70 11.24
N LYS A 342 -24.49 9.95 10.75
CA LYS A 342 -23.48 10.96 11.11
C LYS A 342 -23.52 11.15 12.62
N THR A 343 -22.34 11.18 13.24
CA THR A 343 -22.17 11.26 14.69
C THR A 343 -21.45 12.56 15.00
N ARG A 344 -21.92 13.28 16.02
CA ARG A 344 -21.22 14.42 16.60
C ARG A 344 -20.57 14.02 17.90
N ASP A 345 -19.28 14.29 18.00
CA ASP A 345 -18.49 13.98 19.18
C ASP A 345 -18.63 15.11 20.22
N TYR A 346 -18.97 14.73 21.44
CA TYR A 346 -18.99 15.60 22.60
C TYR A 346 -17.91 15.14 23.57
N LYS A 347 -16.96 16.04 23.90
CA LYS A 347 -15.95 15.79 24.92
C LYS A 347 -16.58 15.98 26.29
N ILE A 348 -16.38 14.99 27.15
CA ILE A 348 -16.83 14.95 28.53
C ILE A 348 -15.58 14.96 29.38
N SER A 349 -15.50 15.93 30.30
CA SER A 349 -14.41 15.97 31.27
C SER A 349 -14.70 15.01 32.41
N SER A 350 -13.65 14.47 33.03
CA SER A 350 -13.78 13.67 34.25
C SER A 350 -14.63 14.41 35.30
N ASP A 351 -15.50 13.64 35.95
CA ASP A 351 -16.40 14.07 37.02
C ASP A 351 -17.40 15.17 36.64
N SER A 352 -17.60 15.43 35.33
CA SER A 352 -18.64 16.33 34.86
C SER A 352 -19.99 15.63 34.76
N ILE A 353 -21.05 16.28 35.28
CA ILE A 353 -22.43 15.82 35.12
C ILE A 353 -22.94 16.28 33.76
N PHE A 354 -23.32 15.33 32.92
CA PHE A 354 -23.91 15.58 31.62
C PHE A 354 -25.45 15.61 31.74
N ALA A 355 -26.03 16.81 31.68
CA ALA A 355 -27.48 16.96 31.66
C ALA A 355 -28.00 16.84 30.22
N MET A 356 -28.49 15.66 29.82
CA MET A 356 -29.30 15.57 28.60
C MET A 356 -30.67 16.23 28.82
N THR A 357 -31.08 17.07 27.87
CA THR A 357 -32.39 17.75 27.86
C THR A 357 -33.55 16.87 27.40
N THR A 358 -33.31 15.61 27.04
CA THR A 358 -34.33 14.70 26.53
C THR A 358 -35.14 14.10 27.69
N THR A 359 -36.43 14.42 27.75
CA THR A 359 -37.37 13.83 28.69
C THR A 359 -37.58 12.35 28.37
N VAL A 360 -36.86 11.47 29.04
CA VAL A 360 -37.09 10.03 28.97
C VAL A 360 -38.17 9.65 29.98
N LYS A 361 -39.19 8.92 29.52
CA LYS A 361 -40.39 8.60 30.33
C LYS A 361 -40.09 7.69 31.54
N SER A 362 -39.04 6.88 31.48
CA SER A 362 -38.60 6.01 32.57
C SER A 362 -37.11 5.70 32.42
N VAL A 363 -36.31 6.04 33.43
CA VAL A 363 -34.86 5.81 33.46
C VAL A 363 -34.52 5.15 34.79
N LYS A 364 -33.66 4.14 34.75
CA LYS A 364 -33.00 3.58 35.94
C LYS A 364 -31.52 3.93 35.83
N SER A 365 -30.98 4.61 36.85
CA SER A 365 -29.54 4.85 36.91
C SER A 365 -28.82 3.53 37.18
N ILE A 366 -27.78 3.25 36.42
CA ILE A 366 -26.98 2.03 36.48
C ILE A 366 -25.53 2.45 36.51
N GLN A 367 -24.81 2.04 37.56
CA GLN A 367 -23.37 2.22 37.64
C GLN A 367 -22.67 1.06 36.94
N GLN A 368 -21.66 1.39 36.13
CA GLN A 368 -20.85 0.41 35.42
C GLN A 368 -19.38 0.80 35.50
N VAL A 369 -18.52 -0.17 35.79
CA VAL A 369 -17.08 -0.03 35.66
C VAL A 369 -16.67 -0.72 34.37
N ILE A 370 -15.93 -0.01 33.53
CA ILE A 370 -15.51 -0.49 32.22
C ILE A 370 -13.99 -0.35 32.11
N GLN A 371 -13.30 -1.47 31.90
CA GLN A 371 -11.86 -1.50 31.70
C GLN A 371 -11.54 -2.09 30.33
N MET A 372 -10.93 -1.28 29.46
CA MET A 372 -10.49 -1.68 28.13
C MET A 372 -9.11 -2.37 28.21
N SER A 373 -8.86 -3.35 27.34
CA SER A 373 -7.51 -3.95 27.20
C SER A 373 -6.53 -3.10 26.38
N PHE A 374 -7.01 -2.01 25.80
CA PHE A 374 -6.24 -1.07 24.96
C PHE A 374 -6.59 0.38 25.32
N PRO A 375 -5.68 1.35 25.09
CA PRO A 375 -5.97 2.76 25.31
C PRO A 375 -7.13 3.24 24.42
N SER A 376 -8.20 3.75 25.02
CA SER A 376 -9.37 4.29 24.32
C SER A 376 -10.01 5.41 25.13
N GLU A 377 -10.35 6.52 24.47
CA GLU A 377 -11.17 7.61 25.01
C GLU A 377 -12.65 7.47 24.60
N ARG A 378 -12.98 6.44 23.81
CA ARG A 378 -14.36 6.16 23.38
C ARG A 378 -15.06 5.27 24.39
N PHE A 379 -16.19 5.76 24.88
CA PHE A 379 -17.05 5.05 25.83
C PHE A 379 -18.02 4.12 25.10
N VAL A 380 -18.25 2.92 25.64
CA VAL A 380 -19.11 1.89 25.03
C VAL A 380 -20.30 1.63 25.95
N ALA A 381 -21.32 2.47 25.84
CA ALA A 381 -22.57 2.33 26.57
C ALA A 381 -23.76 2.80 25.72
N GLY A 382 -24.90 2.15 25.90
CA GLY A 382 -26.18 2.61 25.34
C GLY A 382 -26.99 3.36 26.39
N GLY A 383 -27.85 4.28 25.95
CA GLY A 383 -28.78 5.00 26.84
C GLY A 383 -28.39 6.46 27.10
N VAL A 384 -28.93 7.01 28.19
CA VAL A 384 -28.63 8.38 28.62
C VAL A 384 -27.42 8.36 29.53
N PHE A 385 -26.41 9.12 29.16
CA PHE A 385 -25.19 9.28 29.94
C PHE A 385 -25.36 10.37 31.00
N GLU A 386 -24.90 10.09 32.22
CA GLU A 386 -25.02 11.01 33.37
C GLU A 386 -23.65 11.54 33.82
N TRP A 387 -22.64 10.67 33.94
CA TRP A 387 -21.31 11.01 34.47
C TRP A 387 -20.26 9.97 34.04
N ALA A 388 -18.98 10.38 33.98
CA ALA A 388 -17.81 9.49 33.88
C ALA A 388 -16.70 9.95 34.82
N SER A 389 -15.93 8.98 35.33
CA SER A 389 -14.76 9.23 36.20
C SER A 389 -13.51 9.69 35.44
N GLU A 390 -13.49 9.54 34.12
CA GLU A 390 -12.34 9.83 33.25
C GLU A 390 -12.79 10.72 32.08
N ASP A 391 -11.85 11.41 31.45
CA ASP A 391 -12.11 12.13 30.20
C ASP A 391 -12.60 11.15 29.13
N ALA A 392 -13.73 11.48 28.50
CA ALA A 392 -14.38 10.61 27.54
C ALA A 392 -14.92 11.38 26.33
N VAL A 393 -15.09 10.67 25.22
CA VAL A 393 -15.76 11.18 24.03
C VAL A 393 -17.06 10.41 23.82
N LEU A 394 -18.18 11.14 23.88
CA LEU A 394 -19.52 10.62 23.58
C LEU A 394 -19.91 10.96 22.14
N GLY A 395 -20.10 9.93 21.32
CA GLY A 395 -20.62 10.07 19.97
C GLY A 395 -22.15 10.05 19.98
N ILE A 396 -22.78 11.19 19.68
CA ILE A 396 -24.25 11.30 19.57
C ILE A 396 -24.65 11.33 18.09
N LEU A 397 -25.63 10.51 17.71
CA LEU A 397 -26.18 10.55 16.35
C LEU A 397 -26.80 11.92 16.06
N GLU A 398 -26.47 12.48 14.91
CA GLU A 398 -27.12 13.70 14.45
C GLU A 398 -28.60 13.43 14.14
N PRO A 399 -29.50 14.40 14.41
CA PRO A 399 -30.91 14.29 14.05
C PRO A 399 -31.06 14.03 12.56
N LEU A 400 -31.97 13.11 12.19
CA LEU A 400 -32.36 12.93 10.79
C LEU A 400 -32.99 14.23 10.28
N ARG A 401 -32.60 14.63 9.07
CA ARG A 401 -33.20 15.76 8.36
C ARG A 401 -34.08 15.20 7.24
N PHE A 402 -35.28 15.74 7.15
CA PHE A 402 -36.25 15.40 6.10
C PHE A 402 -36.53 16.65 5.29
N GLU A 403 -36.55 16.52 3.97
CA GLU A 403 -36.96 17.56 3.04
C GLU A 403 -38.37 17.24 2.57
N ILE A 404 -39.26 18.22 2.65
CA ILE A 404 -40.70 18.09 2.38
C ILE A 404 -41.02 18.93 1.15
N SER A 405 -41.62 18.32 0.13
CA SER A 405 -41.96 18.99 -1.11
C SER A 405 -43.37 19.59 -1.02
N LEU A 406 -43.46 20.91 -0.83
CA LEU A 406 -44.75 21.60 -0.70
C LEU A 406 -45.55 21.67 -2.02
N GLU A 407 -44.91 21.47 -3.17
CA GLU A 407 -45.56 21.57 -4.49
C GLU A 407 -46.00 20.22 -5.05
N ASN A 408 -45.32 19.12 -4.69
CA ASN A 408 -45.56 17.82 -5.29
C ASN A 408 -45.36 16.69 -4.27
N GLY A 409 -46.47 16.25 -3.66
CA GLY A 409 -46.47 15.30 -2.53
C GLY A 409 -46.20 13.83 -2.89
N ASP A 410 -45.99 13.52 -4.17
CA ASP A 410 -45.68 12.15 -4.61
C ASP A 410 -44.35 11.63 -4.02
N SER A 411 -43.39 12.51 -3.72
CA SER A 411 -42.13 12.15 -3.04
C SER A 411 -42.29 11.87 -1.54
N ASP A 412 -43.34 12.42 -0.92
CA ASP A 412 -43.49 12.48 0.54
C ASP A 412 -44.13 11.19 1.10
N ILE A 413 -44.59 10.30 0.21
CA ILE A 413 -45.12 8.98 0.54
C ILE A 413 -44.07 8.11 1.27
N TYR A 414 -42.78 8.35 1.01
CA TYR A 414 -41.67 7.62 1.63
C TYR A 414 -41.26 8.16 3.01
N LEU A 415 -41.84 9.26 3.50
CA LEU A 415 -41.54 9.81 4.81
C LEU A 415 -42.12 8.94 5.95
N PRO A 416 -41.48 8.95 7.15
CA PRO A 416 -42.04 8.33 8.35
C PRO A 416 -43.47 8.82 8.64
N SER A 417 -44.33 7.93 9.16
CA SER A 417 -45.77 8.21 9.36
C SER A 417 -46.06 9.41 10.27
N ASP A 418 -45.16 9.67 11.21
CA ASP A 418 -45.17 10.80 12.13
C ASP A 418 -44.81 12.13 11.46
N ILE A 419 -44.03 12.09 10.36
CA ILE A 419 -43.61 13.27 9.59
C ILE A 419 -44.59 13.55 8.45
N ARG A 420 -45.20 12.51 7.87
CA ARG A 420 -46.23 12.64 6.82
C ARG A 420 -47.45 13.47 7.21
N ASN A 421 -47.69 13.66 8.50
CA ASN A 421 -48.78 14.54 8.96
C ASN A 421 -48.40 16.02 8.97
N VAL A 422 -47.10 16.33 8.80
CA VAL A 422 -46.53 17.68 8.78
C VAL A 422 -46.14 18.11 7.35
N ALA A 423 -45.89 17.13 6.47
CA ALA A 423 -45.85 17.30 5.01
C ALA A 423 -47.26 17.49 4.45
#